data_AF-A0A061J7L9-F1
#
_entry.id   AF-A0A061J7L9-F1
#
_cell.length_a   1.000
_cell.length_b   1.000
_cell.length_c   1.000
_cell.angle_alpha   90.00
_cell.angle_beta   90.00
_cell.angle_gamma   90.00
#
_symmetry.space_group_name_H-M   'P 1'
#
loop_
_entity.id
_entity.type
_entity.pdbx_description
1 polymer ?
#
loop_
_entity_poly.entity_id
_entity_poly.type
_entity_poly.pdbx_seq_one_letter_code
_entity_poly.pdbx_strand_id
1 'polypeptide(L)'
;MCPWTFIEGAFLPPSRKAPLPEGQTLLTIEEETFMRRILYDPVAYALIAVAEARPKYPGLSLEESALKFVALHMKCFNTKNTPIQAEKYRANYEAFRKRATLYRSMTVVSEGEVQDETFLQLCKEWEIASGNKQGGVSGLVHLPRID
;
A
#
# COMPACT_ATOMS: atom_id res chain seq x y z
N MET A 1 -32.16 6.22 4.60
CA MET A 1 -31.49 6.06 5.90
C MET A 1 -30.30 5.15 5.70
N CYS A 2 -29.09 5.60 5.98
CA CYS A 2 -27.96 4.68 6.13
C CYS A 2 -27.95 4.25 7.61
N PRO A 3 -28.28 2.99 7.94
CA PRO A 3 -28.32 2.51 9.32
C PRO A 3 -26.92 2.36 9.93
N TRP A 4 -25.87 2.53 9.14
CA TRP A 4 -24.48 2.37 9.54
C TRP A 4 -23.88 3.74 9.84
N THR A 5 -23.54 3.96 11.11
CA THR A 5 -22.77 5.12 11.56
C THR A 5 -21.31 4.70 11.74
N PHE A 6 -20.40 5.48 11.17
CA PHE A 6 -18.98 5.29 11.44
C PHE A 6 -18.70 5.75 12.87
N ILE A 7 -18.10 4.87 13.67
CA ILE A 7 -17.66 5.18 15.03
C ILE A 7 -16.15 5.35 14.95
N GLU A 8 -15.69 6.56 15.22
CA GLU A 8 -14.26 6.86 15.29
C GLU A 8 -13.61 6.06 16.43
N GLY A 9 -12.46 5.42 16.15
CA GLY A 9 -11.77 4.58 17.13
C GLY A 9 -12.36 3.17 17.30
N ALA A 10 -13.30 2.74 16.46
CA ALA A 10 -13.76 1.37 16.45
C ALA A 10 -12.59 0.40 16.17
N PHE A 11 -12.39 -0.56 17.08
CA PHE A 11 -11.40 -1.62 16.95
C PHE A 11 -12.10 -2.97 16.74
N LEU A 12 -11.38 -3.94 16.18
CA LEU A 12 -11.91 -5.30 16.05
C LEU A 12 -12.20 -5.88 17.43
N PRO A 13 -13.37 -6.48 17.66
CA PRO A 13 -13.67 -7.11 18.94
C PRO A 13 -12.63 -8.21 19.23
N PRO A 14 -12.27 -8.42 20.51
CA PRO A 14 -11.29 -9.44 20.87
C PRO A 14 -11.77 -10.82 20.44
N SER A 15 -10.85 -11.63 19.91
CA SER A 15 -11.14 -12.96 19.41
C SER A 15 -11.68 -13.86 20.53
N ARG A 16 -12.97 -14.19 20.52
CA ARG A 16 -13.55 -15.13 21.49
C ARG A 16 -13.43 -16.55 20.95
N LYS A 17 -12.26 -17.16 21.15
CA LYS A 17 -12.02 -18.57 20.80
C LYS A 17 -12.60 -19.46 21.89
N ALA A 18 -13.91 -19.71 21.80
CA ALA A 18 -14.55 -20.68 22.68
C ALA A 18 -13.92 -22.08 22.48
N PRO A 19 -13.78 -22.90 23.53
CA PRO A 19 -13.38 -24.30 23.39
C PRO A 19 -14.27 -25.05 22.40
N LEU A 20 -13.71 -26.02 21.70
CA LEU A 20 -14.48 -26.90 20.83
C LEU A 20 -15.42 -27.79 21.68
N PRO A 21 -16.63 -28.10 21.21
CA PRO A 21 -17.47 -29.14 21.82
C PRO A 21 -16.71 -30.48 21.90
N GLU A 22 -17.05 -31.31 22.88
CA GLU A 22 -16.43 -32.62 23.06
C GLU A 22 -16.54 -33.47 21.78
N GLY A 23 -15.46 -34.17 21.45
CA GLY A 23 -15.38 -35.02 20.24
C GLY A 23 -15.16 -34.26 18.93
N GLN A 24 -15.15 -32.92 18.91
CA GLN A 24 -14.90 -32.14 17.71
C GLN A 24 -13.43 -31.71 17.60
N THR A 25 -12.92 -31.74 16.36
CA THR A 25 -11.59 -31.24 16.00
C THR A 25 -11.71 -30.16 14.93
N LEU A 26 -10.60 -29.48 14.60
CA LEU A 26 -10.59 -28.48 13.51
C LEU A 26 -10.98 -29.07 12.13
N LEU A 27 -10.92 -30.38 11.96
CA LEU A 27 -11.29 -31.07 10.72
C LEU A 27 -12.78 -31.43 10.64
N THR A 28 -13.48 -31.43 11.78
CA THR A 28 -14.87 -31.90 11.87
C THR A 28 -15.87 -30.78 12.15
N ILE A 29 -15.38 -29.56 12.42
CA ILE A 29 -16.24 -28.39 12.62
C ILE A 29 -16.74 -27.83 11.29
N GLU A 30 -17.89 -27.16 11.36
CA GLU A 30 -18.46 -26.37 10.26
C GLU A 30 -17.49 -25.28 9.78
N GLU A 31 -17.57 -24.95 8.49
CA GLU A 31 -16.70 -23.97 7.82
C GLU A 31 -16.78 -22.59 8.47
N GLU A 32 -17.98 -22.11 8.84
CA GLU A 32 -18.12 -20.81 9.50
C GLU A 32 -17.40 -20.78 10.83
N THR A 33 -17.55 -21.85 11.62
CA THR A 33 -16.90 -22.00 12.90
C THR A 33 -15.38 -22.07 12.76
N PHE A 34 -14.89 -22.75 11.73
CA PHE A 34 -13.46 -22.78 11.38
C PHE A 34 -12.95 -21.37 11.03
N MET A 35 -13.65 -20.66 10.16
CA MET A 35 -13.29 -19.29 9.75
C MET A 35 -13.23 -18.35 10.95
N ARG A 36 -14.26 -18.33 11.80
CA ARG A 36 -14.34 -17.48 13.00
C ARG A 36 -13.20 -17.76 13.99
N ARG A 37 -12.81 -19.03 14.16
CA ARG A 37 -11.76 -19.42 15.14
C ARG A 37 -10.34 -19.24 14.63
N ILE A 38 -10.10 -19.56 13.36
CA ILE A 38 -8.74 -19.69 12.81
C ILE A 38 -8.37 -18.52 11.88
N LEU A 39 -9.28 -18.12 11.00
CA LEU A 39 -8.97 -17.18 9.93
C LEU A 39 -9.35 -15.73 10.24
N TYR A 40 -10.34 -15.51 11.10
CA TYR A 40 -10.90 -14.18 11.37
C TYR A 40 -9.83 -13.16 11.75
N ASP A 41 -9.11 -13.37 12.85
CA ASP A 41 -8.09 -12.43 13.32
C ASP A 41 -6.98 -12.20 12.29
N PRO A 42 -6.24 -13.22 11.81
CA PRO A 42 -5.10 -12.99 10.93
C PRO A 42 -5.49 -12.34 9.61
N VAL A 43 -6.65 -12.68 9.04
CA VAL A 43 -7.14 -12.06 7.80
C VAL A 43 -7.61 -10.63 8.07
N ALA A 44 -8.36 -10.38 9.15
CA ALA A 44 -8.85 -9.05 9.47
C ALA A 44 -7.70 -8.06 9.74
N TYR A 45 -6.70 -8.46 10.54
CA TYR A 45 -5.52 -7.62 10.76
C TYR A 45 -4.71 -7.40 9.47
N ALA A 46 -4.60 -8.41 8.61
CA ALA A 46 -3.92 -8.24 7.33
C ALA A 46 -4.65 -7.25 6.40
N LEU A 47 -5.98 -7.28 6.38
CA LEU A 47 -6.81 -6.34 5.61
C LEU A 47 -6.71 -4.91 6.16
N ILE A 48 -6.70 -4.75 7.49
CA ILE A 48 -6.45 -3.44 8.13
C ILE A 48 -5.07 -2.92 7.71
N ALA A 49 -4.03 -3.76 7.79
CA ALA A 49 -2.68 -3.38 7.39
C ALA A 49 -2.58 -2.99 5.90
N VAL A 50 -3.35 -3.64 5.02
CA VAL A 50 -3.48 -3.23 3.61
C VAL A 50 -4.14 -1.86 3.49
N ALA A 51 -5.23 -1.61 4.24
CA ALA A 51 -5.95 -0.33 4.19
C ALA A 51 -5.08 0.84 4.68
N GLU A 52 -4.25 0.61 5.70
CA GLU A 52 -3.29 1.59 6.23
C GLU A 52 -2.13 1.85 5.25
N ALA A 53 -1.55 0.79 4.68
CA ALA A 53 -0.38 0.89 3.82
C ALA A 53 -0.71 1.29 2.37
N ARG A 54 -1.91 0.95 1.88
CA ARG A 54 -2.37 1.11 0.48
C ARG A 54 -1.32 0.66 -0.55
N PRO A 55 -0.85 -0.59 -0.49
CA PRO A 55 0.28 -1.05 -1.30
C PRO A 55 -0.05 -1.04 -2.80
N LYS A 56 0.81 -0.40 -3.60
CA LYS A 56 0.81 -0.49 -5.07
C LYS A 56 2.21 -0.88 -5.54
N TYR A 57 2.41 -2.16 -5.78
CA TYR A 57 3.69 -2.68 -6.24
C TYR A 57 3.86 -2.41 -7.75
N PRO A 58 5.01 -1.89 -8.21
CA PRO A 58 5.26 -1.66 -9.63
C PRO A 58 5.09 -2.94 -10.45
N GLY A 59 4.32 -2.87 -11.54
CA GLY A 59 4.06 -4.02 -12.42
C GLY A 59 2.98 -4.99 -11.93
N LEU A 60 2.33 -4.74 -10.78
CA LEU A 60 1.16 -5.50 -10.33
C LEU A 60 -0.09 -4.63 -10.32
N SER A 61 -1.26 -5.24 -10.45
CA SER A 61 -2.56 -4.59 -10.21
C SER A 61 -2.68 -4.18 -8.73
N LEU A 62 -3.68 -3.34 -8.41
CA LEU A 62 -3.95 -2.98 -7.02
C LEU A 62 -4.36 -4.21 -6.20
N GLU A 63 -5.22 -5.04 -6.77
CA GLU A 63 -5.72 -6.27 -6.15
C GLU A 63 -4.58 -7.28 -5.92
N GLU A 64 -3.69 -7.47 -6.90
CA GLU A 64 -2.53 -8.35 -6.78
C GLU A 64 -1.55 -7.85 -5.70
N SER A 65 -1.32 -6.53 -5.67
CA SER A 65 -0.47 -5.90 -4.65
C SER A 65 -1.05 -6.10 -3.26
N ALA A 66 -2.35 -5.87 -3.09
CA ALA A 66 -3.08 -6.08 -1.84
C ALA A 66 -3.04 -7.55 -1.41
N LEU A 67 -3.37 -8.48 -2.31
CA LEU A 67 -3.38 -9.92 -2.01
C LEU A 67 -1.98 -10.42 -1.60
N LYS A 68 -0.94 -9.98 -2.31
CA LYS A 68 0.44 -10.31 -1.95
C LYS A 68 0.84 -9.72 -0.60
N PHE A 69 0.39 -8.51 -0.29
CA PHE A 69 0.61 -7.89 1.01
C PHE A 69 -0.08 -8.67 2.14
N VAL A 70 -1.34 -9.09 1.95
CA VAL A 70 -2.07 -9.95 2.91
C VAL A 70 -1.30 -11.24 3.16
N ALA A 71 -0.88 -11.93 2.10
CA ALA A 71 -0.15 -13.19 2.22
C ALA A 71 1.18 -13.04 2.99
N LEU A 72 1.95 -11.97 2.70
CA LEU A 72 3.19 -11.69 3.42
C LEU A 72 2.96 -11.31 4.87
N HIS A 73 1.92 -10.50 5.14
CA HIS A 73 1.52 -10.12 6.50
C HIS A 73 1.17 -11.38 7.32
N MET A 74 0.27 -12.23 6.81
CA MET A 74 -0.11 -13.47 7.50
C MET A 74 1.08 -14.40 7.76
N LYS A 75 2.02 -14.49 6.81
CA LYS A 75 3.27 -15.27 7.01
C LYS A 75 4.16 -14.67 8.09
N CYS A 76 4.32 -13.35 8.12
CA CYS A 76 5.16 -12.65 9.08
C CYS A 76 4.64 -12.80 10.52
N PHE A 77 3.33 -12.68 10.72
CA PHE A 77 2.69 -12.68 12.05
C PHE A 77 2.18 -14.06 12.49
N ASN A 78 2.60 -15.14 11.83
CA ASN A 78 2.26 -16.49 12.25
C ASN A 78 3.04 -16.88 13.52
N THR A 79 2.31 -17.15 14.61
CA THR A 79 2.88 -17.52 15.92
C THR A 79 3.60 -18.88 15.91
N LYS A 80 3.39 -19.70 14.89
CA LYS A 80 4.03 -21.01 14.72
C LYS A 80 5.39 -20.95 14.03
N ASN A 81 5.85 -19.76 13.63
CA ASN A 81 7.15 -19.60 12.96
C ASN A 81 8.31 -19.88 13.92
N THR A 82 9.37 -20.51 13.41
CA THR A 82 10.65 -20.54 14.13
C THR A 82 11.30 -19.15 14.15
N PRO A 83 12.23 -18.86 15.08
CA PRO A 83 12.87 -17.53 15.15
C PRO A 83 13.50 -17.09 13.83
N ILE A 84 14.21 -18.02 13.15
CA ILE A 84 14.85 -17.78 11.85
C ILE A 84 13.80 -17.48 10.76
N GLN A 85 12.68 -18.21 10.76
CA GLN A 85 11.59 -17.98 9.82
C GLN A 85 10.92 -16.62 10.05
N ALA A 86 10.67 -16.28 11.31
CA ALA A 86 10.06 -15.01 11.69
C ALA A 86 10.90 -13.82 11.20
N GLU A 87 12.22 -13.87 11.41
CA GLU A 87 13.15 -12.84 10.93
C GLU A 87 13.13 -12.73 9.39
N LYS A 88 13.25 -13.86 8.69
CA LYS A 88 13.21 -13.90 7.22
C LYS A 88 11.90 -13.36 6.66
N TYR A 89 10.77 -13.76 7.23
CA TYR A 89 9.46 -13.31 6.76
C TYR A 89 9.22 -11.84 7.08
N ARG A 90 9.72 -11.35 8.22
CA ARG A 90 9.69 -9.93 8.55
C ARG A 90 10.49 -9.11 7.56
N ALA A 91 11.72 -9.51 7.25
CA ALA A 91 12.56 -8.83 6.27
C ALA A 91 11.89 -8.77 4.89
N ASN A 92 11.29 -9.88 4.44
CA ASN A 92 10.57 -9.95 3.17
C ASN A 92 9.33 -9.04 3.15
N TYR A 93 8.56 -9.03 4.25
CA TYR A 93 7.39 -8.18 4.39
C TYR A 93 7.76 -6.69 4.36
N GLU A 94 8.79 -6.29 5.11
CA GLU A 94 9.26 -4.90 5.15
C GLU A 94 9.83 -4.44 3.80
N ALA A 95 10.60 -5.30 3.11
CA ALA A 95 11.11 -5.01 1.78
C ALA A 95 9.98 -4.81 0.77
N PHE A 96 8.95 -5.68 0.78
CA PHE A 96 7.78 -5.54 -0.08
C PHE A 96 7.00 -4.26 0.24
N ARG A 97 6.74 -4.00 1.54
CA ARG A 97 6.03 -2.80 1.99
C ARG A 97 6.72 -1.54 1.50
N LYS A 98 8.03 -1.40 1.73
CA LYS A 98 8.82 -0.23 1.28
C LYS A 98 8.67 0.00 -0.22
N ARG A 99 8.82 -1.06 -1.03
CA ARG A 99 8.71 -0.97 -2.50
C ARG A 99 7.29 -0.64 -2.96
N ALA A 100 6.29 -1.24 -2.34
CA ALA A 100 4.88 -1.03 -2.69
C ALA A 100 4.35 0.36 -2.29
N THR A 101 5.07 1.10 -1.44
CA THR A 101 4.69 2.46 -1.02
C THR A 101 5.62 3.55 -1.57
N LEU A 102 6.56 3.21 -2.46
CA LEU A 102 7.52 4.16 -3.04
C LEU A 102 6.84 5.35 -3.75
N TYR A 103 5.71 5.09 -4.41
CA TYR A 103 4.96 6.14 -5.11
C TYR A 103 4.53 7.27 -4.16
N ARG A 104 4.20 6.94 -2.90
CA ARG A 104 3.82 7.91 -1.86
C ARG A 104 4.99 8.81 -1.46
N SER A 105 6.21 8.27 -1.39
CA SER A 105 7.39 9.09 -1.11
C SER A 105 7.74 10.02 -2.28
N MET A 106 7.51 9.57 -3.53
CA MET A 106 7.75 10.42 -4.71
C MET A 106 6.76 11.59 -4.79
N THR A 107 5.48 11.36 -4.47
CA THR A 107 4.48 12.45 -4.44
C THR A 107 4.80 13.48 -3.36
N VAL A 108 5.29 13.07 -2.19
CA VAL A 108 5.73 14.02 -1.15
C VAL A 108 6.91 14.88 -1.60
N VAL A 109 7.84 14.33 -2.39
CA VAL A 109 8.96 15.11 -2.96
C VAL A 109 8.47 16.05 -4.07
N SER A 110 7.45 15.66 -4.85
CA SER A 110 6.83 16.54 -5.85
C SER A 110 5.90 17.61 -5.26
N GLU A 111 5.30 17.37 -4.09
CA GLU A 111 4.48 18.33 -3.34
C GLU A 111 5.31 19.22 -2.41
N GLY A 112 6.59 18.90 -2.21
CA GLY A 112 7.55 19.88 -1.74
C GLY A 112 7.61 20.99 -2.77
N GLU A 113 7.19 22.19 -2.38
CA GLU A 113 7.32 23.40 -3.20
C GLU A 113 8.68 23.37 -3.90
N VAL A 114 8.70 23.50 -5.22
CA VAL A 114 9.95 23.73 -5.95
C VAL A 114 10.48 25.07 -5.45
N GLN A 115 11.27 25.06 -4.37
CA GLN A 115 11.96 26.22 -3.83
C GLN A 115 13.19 26.59 -4.67
N ASP A 116 13.32 26.00 -5.85
CA ASP A 116 14.34 26.37 -6.80
C ASP A 116 13.84 27.54 -7.65
N GLU A 117 14.17 28.75 -7.20
CA GLU A 117 13.81 30.00 -7.90
C GLU A 117 14.28 29.99 -9.36
N THR A 118 15.38 29.29 -9.66
CA THR A 118 15.89 29.19 -11.03
C THR A 118 14.96 28.37 -11.93
N PHE A 119 14.39 27.29 -11.41
CA PHE A 119 13.44 26.46 -12.14
C PHE A 119 12.13 27.23 -12.41
N LEU A 120 11.62 27.95 -11.42
CA LEU A 120 10.42 28.76 -11.57
C LEU A 120 10.61 29.91 -12.58
N GLN A 121 11.79 30.53 -12.60
CA GLN A 121 12.17 31.53 -13.59
C GLN A 121 12.15 30.94 -15.01
N LEU A 122 12.78 29.76 -15.20
CA LEU A 122 12.83 29.06 -16.48
C LEU A 122 11.45 28.62 -16.99
N CYS A 123 10.56 28.16 -16.10
CA CYS A 123 9.18 27.83 -16.47
C CYS A 123 8.41 29.07 -16.95
N LYS A 124 8.55 30.21 -16.26
CA LYS A 124 7.95 31.49 -16.69
C LYS A 124 8.49 31.95 -18.04
N GLU A 125 9.80 31.87 -18.24
CA GLU A 125 10.43 32.20 -19.54
C GLU A 125 9.91 31.31 -20.66
N TRP A 126 9.72 30.01 -20.39
CA TRP A 126 9.17 29.06 -21.35
C TRP A 126 7.69 29.33 -21.67
N GLU A 127 6.86 29.63 -20.67
CA GLU A 127 5.45 30.02 -20.87
C GLU A 127 5.32 31.33 -21.68
N ILE A 128 6.20 32.30 -21.43
CA ILE A 128 6.26 33.54 -22.22
C ILE A 128 6.67 33.25 -23.67
N ALA A 129 7.70 32.42 -23.86
CA ALA A 129 8.18 32.02 -25.19
C ALA A 129 7.14 31.21 -25.97
N SER A 130 6.32 30.40 -25.29
CA SER A 130 5.28 29.57 -25.91
C SER A 130 3.92 30.26 -26.07
N GLY A 131 3.62 31.27 -25.24
CA GLY A 131 2.44 32.14 -25.35
C GLY A 131 2.54 33.17 -26.48
N ASN A 132 3.74 33.47 -26.97
CA ASN A 132 3.97 34.40 -28.08
C ASN A 132 3.72 33.77 -29.47
N LYS A 133 2.65 32.98 -29.59
CA LYS A 133 2.17 32.41 -30.86
C LYS A 133 1.16 33.33 -31.53
N GLN A 134 1.63 34.48 -32.03
CA GLN A 134 0.98 35.16 -33.15
C GLN A 134 1.93 35.12 -34.34
N GLY A 135 1.82 34.08 -35.16
CA GLY A 135 2.55 33.99 -36.43
C GLY A 135 3.33 32.69 -36.67
N GLY A 136 2.64 31.55 -36.71
CA GLY A 136 2.86 30.48 -37.70
C GLY A 136 4.23 29.82 -37.90
N VAL A 137 5.28 30.06 -37.11
CA VAL A 137 6.57 29.37 -37.27
C VAL A 137 7.11 28.93 -35.91
N SER A 138 7.11 27.60 -35.68
CA SER A 138 7.73 27.02 -34.49
C SER A 138 9.24 27.09 -34.65
N GLY A 139 9.90 28.01 -33.95
CA GLY A 139 11.35 27.99 -33.81
C GLY A 139 11.76 26.71 -33.08
N LEU A 140 12.37 25.77 -33.80
CA LEU A 140 13.04 24.62 -33.20
C LEU A 140 14.17 25.15 -32.32
N VAL A 141 14.00 25.04 -31.00
CA VAL A 141 15.08 25.26 -30.04
C VAL A 141 16.11 24.16 -30.29
N HIS A 142 17.18 24.51 -30.99
CA HIS A 142 18.36 23.65 -31.10
C HIS A 142 19.01 23.60 -29.71
N LEU A 143 18.87 22.47 -29.02
CA LEU A 143 19.70 22.19 -27.87
C LEU A 143 21.16 22.11 -28.33
N PRO A 144 22.10 22.85 -27.69
CA PRO A 144 23.50 22.75 -28.03
C PRO A 144 23.96 21.32 -27.80
N ARG A 145 24.56 20.73 -28.83
CA ARG A 145 25.21 19.43 -28.72
C ARG A 145 26.43 19.62 -27.83
N ILE A 146 26.46 18.94 -26.70
CA ILE A 146 27.64 18.88 -25.84
C ILE A 146 28.59 17.91 -26.52
N ASP A 147 29.78 18.39 -26.90
CA ASP A 147 30.88 17.58 -27.43
C ASP A 147 31.51 16.71 -26.35
#